data_AF-A0A2E7SLP2-F1
#
_entry.id   AF-A0A2E7SLP2-F1
#
_cell.length_a   1.000
_cell.length_b   1.000
_cell.length_c   1.000
_cell.angle_alpha   90.00
_cell.angle_beta   90.00
_cell.angle_gamma   90.00
#
_symmetry.space_group_name_H-M   'P 1'
#
loop_
_entity.id
_entity.type
_entity.pdbx_description
1 polymer ?
#
loop_
_entity_poly.entity_id
_entity_poly.type
_entity_poly.pdbx_seq_one_letter_code
_entity_poly.pdbx_strand_id
1 'polypeptide(L)'
;HGTSTFLVTNGSLPKVIENLDPLPTQLYVSVDAPNKEVFDRLCKPKFDQAAFHKLEQTLELLPSLDTRTVCRHTLIKHESLGYHEDYARLDNLADPDFIEAKGFVYVGNSRNNLTIENMPSHDDVMEFSKTLAPLVGREVLSERRESRVALIGREMIPVTLPEKVRELPADLGIAKPQKLVLPQA
;
A
#
# COMPACT_ATOMS: atom_id res chain seq x y z
N HIS A 1 5.35 25.93 4.78
CA HIS A 1 5.23 25.17 3.54
C HIS A 1 3.77 24.76 3.38
N GLY A 2 3.28 24.55 2.16
CA GLY A 2 2.12 23.70 2.00
C GLY A 2 2.58 22.31 2.40
N THR A 3 1.74 21.56 3.10
CA THR A 3 2.09 20.20 3.50
C THR A 3 1.54 19.24 2.47
N SER A 4 2.39 18.47 1.81
CA SER A 4 1.93 17.34 1.00
C SER A 4 1.39 16.24 1.92
N THR A 5 0.22 15.70 1.61
CA THR A 5 -0.46 14.70 2.43
C THR A 5 -0.45 13.34 1.74
N PHE A 6 -0.07 12.31 2.49
CA PHE A 6 0.02 10.93 2.03
C PHE A 6 -0.89 10.11 2.94
N LEU A 7 -2.02 9.65 2.42
CA LEU A 7 -3.00 8.87 3.18
C LEU A 7 -2.85 7.39 2.84
N VAL A 8 -2.77 6.52 3.84
CA VAL A 8 -2.73 5.06 3.65
C VAL A 8 -3.99 4.44 4.25
N THR A 9 -4.72 3.68 3.46
CA THR A 9 -5.92 2.94 3.87
C THR A 9 -5.79 1.46 3.51
N ASN A 10 -6.52 0.60 4.22
CA ASN A 10 -6.71 -0.81 3.86
C ASN A 10 -7.93 -1.02 2.93
N GLY A 11 -8.61 0.06 2.53
CA GLY A 11 -9.76 0.01 1.62
C GLY A 11 -11.05 -0.55 2.21
N SER A 12 -11.16 -0.78 3.52
CA SER A 12 -12.37 -1.39 4.10
C SER A 12 -13.55 -0.41 4.27
N LEU A 13 -13.37 0.88 3.94
CA LEU A 13 -14.37 1.94 4.13
C LEU A 13 -14.56 2.78 2.84
N PRO A 14 -15.13 2.20 1.77
CA PRO A 14 -15.27 2.88 0.47
C PRO A 14 -16.02 4.22 0.57
N LYS A 15 -17.05 4.31 1.41
CA LYS A 15 -17.81 5.55 1.63
C LYS A 15 -17.00 6.68 2.25
N VAL A 16 -15.95 6.38 3.01
CA VAL A 16 -15.05 7.43 3.52
C VAL A 16 -14.14 7.94 2.41
N ILE A 17 -13.69 7.06 1.51
CA ILE A 17 -12.85 7.44 0.37
C ILE A 17 -13.65 8.25 -0.66
N GLU A 18 -14.88 7.85 -0.94
CA GLU A 18 -15.81 8.57 -1.83
C GLU A 18 -16.09 10.01 -1.35
N ASN A 19 -16.18 10.22 -0.03
CA ASN A 19 -16.49 11.53 0.55
C ASN A 19 -15.24 12.28 1.04
N LEU A 20 -14.04 11.86 0.61
CA LEU A 20 -12.80 12.45 1.09
C LEU A 20 -12.57 13.82 0.44
N ASP A 21 -12.65 14.89 1.23
CA ASP A 21 -12.44 16.27 0.79
C ASP A 21 -11.73 17.07 1.91
N PRO A 22 -10.57 17.72 1.64
CA PRO A 22 -9.81 17.65 0.39
C PRO A 22 -9.16 16.28 0.18
N LEU A 23 -8.97 15.90 -1.09
CA LEU A 23 -8.16 14.73 -1.45
C LEU A 23 -6.69 14.94 -1.03
N PRO A 24 -5.97 13.86 -0.67
CA PRO A 24 -4.56 13.96 -0.32
C PRO A 24 -3.70 14.30 -1.54
N THR A 25 -2.42 14.63 -1.35
CA THR A 25 -1.46 14.69 -2.46
C THR A 25 -1.22 13.31 -3.07
N GLN A 26 -1.26 12.25 -2.25
CA GLN A 26 -1.23 10.87 -2.70
C GLN A 26 -2.08 9.96 -1.80
N LEU A 27 -2.94 9.15 -2.41
CA LEU A 27 -3.73 8.11 -1.74
C LEU A 27 -3.13 6.73 -1.98
N TYR A 28 -2.84 6.01 -0.90
CA TYR A 28 -2.43 4.62 -0.91
C TYR A 28 -3.56 3.71 -0.46
N VAL A 29 -3.85 2.69 -1.28
CA VAL A 29 -4.65 1.55 -0.87
C VAL A 29 -3.73 0.34 -0.70
N SER A 30 -3.68 -0.22 0.51
CA SER A 30 -2.92 -1.44 0.79
C SER A 30 -3.72 -2.65 0.29
N VAL A 31 -3.15 -3.39 -0.64
CA VAL A 31 -3.70 -4.63 -1.21
C VAL A 31 -2.87 -5.80 -0.71
N ASP A 32 -3.16 -6.22 0.52
CA ASP A 32 -2.34 -7.21 1.24
C ASP A 32 -2.61 -8.67 0.80
N ALA A 33 -3.68 -8.89 0.03
CA ALA A 33 -4.02 -10.20 -0.51
C ALA A 33 -4.62 -10.09 -1.92
N PRO A 34 -4.32 -11.07 -2.79
CA PRO A 34 -4.73 -11.08 -4.21
C PRO A 34 -6.21 -11.44 -4.42
N ASN A 35 -6.80 -12.22 -3.52
CA ASN A 35 -8.16 -12.73 -3.65
C ASN A 35 -8.80 -12.95 -2.26
N LYS A 36 -10.12 -13.22 -2.24
CA LYS A 36 -10.91 -13.43 -1.01
C LYS A 36 -10.31 -14.51 -0.10
N GLU A 37 -9.91 -15.65 -0.67
CA GLU A 37 -9.42 -16.79 0.10
C GLU A 37 -8.14 -16.43 0.87
N VAL A 38 -7.16 -15.85 0.16
CA VAL A 38 -5.90 -15.41 0.76
C VAL A 38 -6.16 -14.25 1.73
N PHE A 39 -7.09 -13.34 1.42
CA PHE A 39 -7.47 -12.24 2.31
C PHE A 39 -8.05 -12.74 3.62
N ASP A 40 -9.00 -13.67 3.59
CA ASP A 40 -9.63 -14.21 4.80
C ASP A 40 -8.60 -14.95 5.67
N ARG A 41 -7.65 -15.66 5.06
CA ARG A 41 -6.55 -16.36 5.74
C ARG A 41 -5.55 -15.40 6.40
N LEU A 42 -5.11 -14.37 5.67
CA LEU A 42 -4.07 -13.43 6.12
C LEU A 42 -4.61 -12.33 7.02
N CYS A 43 -5.65 -11.63 6.56
CA CYS A 43 -6.20 -10.45 7.23
C CYS A 43 -7.12 -10.82 8.39
N LYS A 44 -7.66 -12.05 8.41
CA LYS A 44 -8.56 -12.58 9.45
C LYS A 44 -9.60 -11.55 9.88
N PRO A 45 -10.45 -11.07 8.95
CA PRO A 45 -11.40 -9.99 9.23
C PRO A 45 -12.44 -10.44 10.28
N LYS A 46 -12.22 -10.07 11.55
CA LYS A 46 -13.02 -10.56 12.69
C LYS A 46 -14.47 -10.07 12.68
N PHE A 47 -14.72 -8.87 12.17
CA PHE A 47 -16.00 -8.17 12.33
C PHE A 47 -16.69 -7.83 11.01
N ASP A 48 -16.07 -8.13 9.87
CA ASP A 48 -16.57 -7.72 8.56
C ASP A 48 -16.21 -8.73 7.47
N GLN A 49 -17.11 -9.70 7.26
CA GLN A 49 -16.95 -10.72 6.23
C GLN A 49 -16.99 -10.14 4.80
N ALA A 50 -17.45 -8.89 4.65
CA ALA A 50 -17.47 -8.17 3.38
C ALA A 50 -16.23 -7.29 3.18
N ALA A 51 -15.22 -7.35 4.06
CA ALA A 51 -14.05 -6.48 3.99
C ALA A 51 -13.30 -6.54 2.64
N PHE A 52 -13.14 -7.74 2.06
CA PHE A 52 -12.51 -7.88 0.74
C PHE A 52 -13.37 -7.26 -0.38
N HIS A 53 -14.69 -7.48 -0.35
CA HIS A 53 -15.59 -6.86 -1.31
C HIS A 53 -15.59 -5.31 -1.19
N LYS A 54 -15.48 -4.78 0.04
CA LYS A 54 -15.34 -3.33 0.28
C LYS A 54 -14.00 -2.79 -0.22
N LEU A 55 -12.94 -3.59 -0.14
CA LEU A 55 -11.66 -3.27 -0.78
C LEU A 55 -11.86 -3.18 -2.30
N GLU A 56 -12.50 -4.16 -2.93
CA GLU A 56 -12.80 -4.12 -4.37
C GLU A 56 -13.61 -2.88 -4.76
N GLN A 57 -14.64 -2.52 -3.97
CA GLN A 57 -15.38 -1.27 -4.14
C GLN A 57 -14.51 -0.03 -3.99
N THR A 58 -13.52 -0.04 -3.09
CA THR A 58 -12.57 1.08 -2.95
C THR A 58 -11.65 1.16 -4.15
N LEU A 59 -11.20 0.03 -4.68
CA LEU A 59 -10.37 -0.04 -5.89
C LEU A 59 -11.13 0.50 -7.10
N GLU A 60 -12.40 0.10 -7.30
CA GLU A 60 -13.29 0.62 -8.36
C GLU A 60 -13.46 2.14 -8.33
N LEU A 61 -13.35 2.77 -7.15
CA LEU A 61 -13.48 4.21 -7.00
C LEU A 61 -12.21 4.97 -7.42
N LEU A 62 -11.03 4.35 -7.37
CA LEU A 62 -9.75 5.06 -7.56
C LEU A 62 -9.64 5.82 -8.89
N PRO A 63 -10.08 5.28 -10.05
CA PRO A 63 -10.02 6.02 -11.32
C PRO A 63 -10.86 7.31 -11.36
N SER A 64 -11.81 7.47 -10.42
CA SER A 64 -12.69 8.64 -10.34
C SER A 64 -12.13 9.78 -9.47
N LEU A 65 -11.05 9.53 -8.72
CA LEU A 65 -10.49 10.49 -7.79
C LEU A 65 -9.44 11.39 -8.47
N ASP A 66 -9.56 12.71 -8.28
CA ASP A 66 -8.60 13.69 -8.80
C ASP A 66 -7.39 13.83 -7.86
N THR A 67 -6.67 12.72 -7.65
CA THR A 67 -5.45 12.66 -6.86
C THR A 67 -4.53 11.55 -7.34
N ARG A 68 -3.25 11.62 -6.98
CA ARG A 68 -2.29 10.56 -7.28
C ARG A 68 -2.61 9.31 -6.46
N THR A 69 -2.82 8.17 -7.11
CA THR A 69 -3.24 6.92 -6.47
C THR A 69 -2.16 5.85 -6.52
N VAL A 70 -2.07 5.04 -5.47
CA VAL A 70 -1.11 3.94 -5.37
C VAL A 70 -1.76 2.69 -4.80
N CYS A 71 -1.68 1.58 -5.52
CA CYS A 71 -1.93 0.26 -4.96
C CYS A 71 -0.63 -0.30 -4.40
N ARG A 72 -0.56 -0.51 -3.09
CA ARG A 72 0.63 -1.07 -2.45
C ARG A 72 0.39 -2.52 -2.06
N HIS A 73 1.10 -3.43 -2.70
CA HIS A 73 1.05 -4.85 -2.41
C HIS A 73 2.06 -5.21 -1.32
N THR A 74 1.62 -5.95 -0.30
CA THR A 74 2.51 -6.57 0.68
C THR A 74 2.72 -8.04 0.31
N LEU A 75 3.87 -8.34 -0.29
CA LEU A 75 4.20 -9.68 -0.80
C LEU A 75 4.80 -10.54 0.30
N ILE A 76 4.19 -11.69 0.55
CA ILE A 76 4.58 -12.64 1.60
C ILE A 76 4.84 -14.00 0.93
N LYS A 77 6.02 -14.57 1.15
CA LYS A 77 6.36 -15.91 0.64
C LYS A 77 5.40 -16.95 1.19
N HIS A 78 5.02 -17.89 0.31
CA HIS A 78 4.08 -18.98 0.59
C HIS A 78 2.64 -18.54 0.90
N GLU A 79 2.32 -17.25 0.72
CA GLU A 79 1.02 -16.70 1.06
C GLU A 79 0.41 -15.84 -0.05
N SER A 80 1.02 -14.69 -0.36
CA SER A 80 0.51 -13.75 -1.36
C SER A 80 1.45 -13.58 -2.56
N LEU A 81 2.75 -13.88 -2.41
CA LEU A 81 3.71 -13.81 -3.51
C LEU A 81 3.41 -14.88 -4.57
N GLY A 82 3.33 -14.48 -5.85
CA GLY A 82 3.16 -15.37 -7.00
C GLY A 82 1.77 -15.35 -7.66
N TYR A 83 0.79 -14.69 -7.05
CA TYR A 83 -0.58 -14.55 -7.55
C TYR A 83 -0.73 -13.44 -8.60
N HIS A 84 0.10 -13.47 -9.66
CA HIS A 84 0.21 -12.38 -10.64
C HIS A 84 -1.12 -12.00 -11.29
N GLU A 85 -1.90 -12.98 -11.78
CA GLU A 85 -3.18 -12.74 -12.46
C GLU A 85 -4.24 -12.13 -11.53
N ASP A 86 -4.29 -12.59 -10.28
CA ASP A 86 -5.25 -12.08 -9.30
C ASP A 86 -4.91 -10.63 -8.90
N TYR A 87 -3.61 -10.33 -8.71
CA TYR A 87 -3.16 -8.95 -8.50
C TYR A 87 -3.42 -8.08 -9.72
N ALA A 88 -3.12 -8.58 -10.93
CA ALA A 88 -3.39 -7.86 -12.17
C ALA A 88 -4.88 -7.53 -12.32
N ARG A 89 -5.80 -8.43 -11.94
CA ARG A 89 -7.24 -8.16 -11.92
C ARG A 89 -7.58 -6.98 -11.00
N LEU A 90 -7.03 -6.96 -9.79
CA LEU A 90 -7.27 -5.88 -8.83
C LEU A 90 -6.65 -4.55 -9.28
N ASP A 91 -5.45 -4.58 -9.85
CA ASP A 91 -4.76 -3.38 -10.33
C ASP A 91 -5.39 -2.81 -11.60
N ASN A 92 -5.89 -3.66 -12.50
CA ASN A 92 -6.65 -3.23 -13.67
C ASN A 92 -8.02 -2.64 -13.30
N LEU A 93 -8.62 -3.11 -12.19
CA LEU A 93 -9.84 -2.53 -11.62
C LEU A 93 -9.57 -1.14 -11.03
N ALA A 94 -8.45 -0.99 -10.33
CA ALA A 94 -8.04 0.25 -9.68
C ALA A 94 -7.43 1.31 -10.60
N ASP A 95 -6.81 0.87 -11.69
CA ASP A 95 -5.99 1.69 -12.60
C ASP A 95 -5.14 2.79 -11.91
N PRO A 96 -4.35 2.46 -10.87
CA PRO A 96 -3.68 3.47 -10.06
C PRO A 96 -2.55 4.18 -10.82
N ASP A 97 -2.04 5.33 -10.39
CA ASP A 97 -0.83 5.90 -11.01
C ASP A 97 0.38 4.98 -10.84
N PHE A 98 0.52 4.41 -9.64
CA PHE A 98 1.60 3.49 -9.31
C PHE A 98 1.13 2.22 -8.62
N ILE A 99 1.90 1.15 -8.80
CA ILE A 99 1.82 -0.06 -7.99
C ILE A 99 3.15 -0.20 -7.25
N GLU A 100 3.09 -0.31 -5.92
CA GLU A 100 4.24 -0.61 -5.09
C GLU A 100 4.22 -2.08 -4.68
N ALA A 101 5.05 -2.89 -5.33
CA ALA A 101 5.26 -4.28 -4.94
C ALA A 101 6.31 -4.31 -3.82
N LYS A 102 5.88 -4.54 -2.58
CA LYS A 102 6.76 -4.49 -1.40
C LYS A 102 6.81 -5.82 -0.68
N GLY A 103 8.03 -6.32 -0.47
CA GLY A 103 8.28 -7.51 0.32
C GLY A 103 7.95 -7.30 1.80
N PHE A 104 7.26 -8.26 2.39
CA PHE A 104 7.09 -8.37 3.83
C PHE A 104 8.44 -8.34 4.56
N VAL A 105 8.46 -7.75 5.75
CA VAL A 105 9.64 -7.70 6.63
C VAL A 105 9.26 -8.21 8.01
N TYR A 106 10.03 -9.16 8.51
CA TYR A 106 9.81 -9.83 9.80
C TYR A 106 10.19 -8.95 11.01
N VAL A 107 9.32 -8.00 11.37
CA VAL A 107 9.50 -7.07 12.50
C VAL A 107 8.20 -6.81 13.28
N GLY A 108 8.32 -6.43 14.55
CA GLY A 108 7.17 -6.02 15.38
C GLY A 108 6.13 -7.13 15.59
N ASN A 109 4.84 -6.77 15.55
CA ASN A 109 3.73 -7.69 15.79
C ASN A 109 3.58 -8.80 14.72
N SER A 110 4.23 -8.66 13.56
CA SER A 110 4.20 -9.69 12.51
C SER A 110 4.80 -11.03 12.98
N ARG A 111 5.67 -10.99 13.99
CA ARG A 111 6.33 -12.17 14.56
C ARG A 111 5.39 -13.17 15.22
N ASN A 112 4.17 -12.74 15.54
CA ASN A 112 3.14 -13.58 16.15
C ASN A 112 2.37 -14.42 15.11
N ASN A 113 2.45 -14.08 13.82
CA ASN A 113 1.62 -14.67 12.78
C ASN A 113 2.41 -15.29 11.62
N LEU A 114 3.64 -14.80 11.37
CA LEU A 114 4.49 -15.23 10.27
C LEU A 114 5.89 -15.55 10.77
N THR A 115 6.68 -16.22 9.94
CA THR A 115 8.09 -16.57 10.23
C THR A 115 9.03 -15.77 9.33
N ILE A 116 10.34 -15.86 9.60
CA ILE A 116 11.36 -15.26 8.73
C ILE A 116 11.37 -15.88 7.32
N GLU A 117 10.94 -17.13 7.17
CA GLU A 117 10.85 -17.81 5.86
C GLU A 117 9.76 -17.21 4.96
N ASN A 118 8.76 -16.55 5.56
CA ASN A 118 7.73 -15.82 4.82
C ASN A 118 8.24 -14.50 4.21
N MET A 119 9.47 -14.10 4.53
CA MET A 119 10.08 -12.86 4.10
C MET A 119 10.70 -13.01 2.71
N PRO A 120 10.16 -12.38 1.64
CA PRO A 120 10.79 -12.44 0.34
C PRO A 120 12.14 -11.71 0.31
N SER A 121 13.04 -12.20 -0.54
CA SER A 121 14.22 -11.45 -0.94
C SER A 121 13.84 -10.31 -1.87
N HIS A 122 14.77 -9.39 -2.10
CA HIS A 122 14.54 -8.33 -3.09
C HIS A 122 14.38 -8.88 -4.51
N ASP A 123 15.13 -9.93 -4.84
CA ASP A 123 15.08 -10.52 -6.18
C ASP A 123 13.74 -11.23 -6.43
N ASP A 124 13.14 -11.85 -5.39
CA ASP A 124 11.77 -12.39 -5.45
C ASP A 124 10.74 -11.30 -5.75
N VAL A 125 10.88 -10.12 -5.12
CA VAL A 125 10.00 -8.96 -5.37
C VAL A 125 10.16 -8.48 -6.81
N MET A 126 11.40 -8.38 -7.29
CA MET A 126 11.68 -7.92 -8.66
C MET A 126 11.18 -8.89 -9.73
N GLU A 127 11.28 -10.21 -9.50
CA GLU A 127 10.73 -11.23 -10.39
C GLU A 127 9.20 -11.11 -10.48
N PHE A 128 8.54 -10.98 -9.32
CA PHE A 128 7.10 -10.74 -9.26
C PHE A 128 6.71 -9.47 -10.02
N SER A 129 7.41 -8.36 -9.78
CA SER A 129 7.13 -7.08 -10.41
C SER A 129 7.30 -7.09 -11.92
N LYS A 130 8.36 -7.75 -12.43
CA LYS A 130 8.60 -7.89 -13.88
C LYS A 130 7.54 -8.76 -14.57
N THR A 131 6.94 -9.68 -13.84
CA THR A 131 5.85 -10.53 -14.35
C THR A 131 4.51 -9.82 -14.29
N LEU A 132 4.23 -9.08 -13.21
CA LEU A 132 2.98 -8.33 -13.03
C LEU A 132 2.88 -7.14 -13.99
N ALA A 133 3.94 -6.34 -14.13
CA ALA A 133 3.93 -5.09 -14.89
C ALA A 133 3.31 -5.20 -16.31
N PRO A 134 3.70 -6.18 -17.17
CA PRO A 134 3.09 -6.33 -18.49
C PRO A 134 1.61 -6.72 -18.47
N LEU A 135 1.12 -7.42 -17.43
CA LEU A 135 -0.29 -7.82 -17.29
C LEU A 135 -1.23 -6.63 -17.04
N VAL A 136 -0.67 -5.50 -16.61
CA VAL A 136 -1.39 -4.26 -16.29
C VAL A 136 -0.97 -3.08 -17.19
N GLY A 137 -0.27 -3.38 -18.29
CA GLY A 137 0.16 -2.38 -19.27
C GLY A 137 1.14 -1.33 -18.71
N ARG A 138 2.07 -1.75 -17.85
CA ARG A 138 3.02 -0.88 -17.13
C ARG A 138 4.43 -1.46 -17.18
N GLU A 139 5.39 -0.70 -16.67
CA GLU A 139 6.79 -1.11 -16.54
C GLU A 139 7.29 -0.93 -15.10
N VAL A 140 8.37 -1.63 -14.75
CA VAL A 140 9.08 -1.40 -13.48
C VAL A 140 9.92 -0.13 -13.65
N LEU A 141 9.54 0.95 -12.97
CA LEU A 141 10.15 2.27 -13.09
C LEU A 141 11.35 2.47 -12.15
N SER A 142 11.32 1.81 -10.98
CA SER A 142 12.36 1.98 -9.96
C SER A 142 12.32 0.85 -8.93
N GLU A 143 13.38 0.72 -8.16
CA GLU A 143 13.50 -0.26 -7.08
C GLU A 143 14.35 0.26 -5.91
N ARG A 144 14.15 -0.30 -4.72
CA ARG A 144 14.99 -0.07 -3.54
C ARG A 144 15.24 -1.38 -2.78
N ARG A 145 16.47 -1.89 -2.89
CA ARG A 145 16.87 -3.19 -2.32
C ARG A 145 16.75 -3.26 -0.80
N GLU A 146 17.08 -2.17 -0.10
CA GLU A 146 17.05 -2.07 1.36
C GLU A 146 15.63 -2.18 1.91
N SER A 147 14.65 -1.68 1.13
CA SER A 147 13.23 -1.70 1.47
C SER A 147 12.45 -2.83 0.80
N ARG A 148 13.13 -3.63 -0.04
CA ARG A 148 12.55 -4.72 -0.84
C ARG A 148 11.30 -4.30 -1.58
N VAL A 149 11.40 -3.21 -2.32
CA VAL A 149 10.24 -2.61 -3.01
C VAL A 149 10.60 -2.31 -4.45
N ALA A 150 9.65 -2.56 -5.34
CA ALA A 150 9.65 -2.12 -6.72
C ALA A 150 8.49 -1.16 -6.94
N LEU A 151 8.72 -0.15 -7.77
CA LEU A 151 7.72 0.79 -8.25
C LEU A 151 7.36 0.44 -9.69
N ILE A 152 6.09 0.18 -9.94
CA ILE A 152 5.54 -0.14 -11.26
C ILE A 152 4.61 1.01 -11.67
N GLY A 153 4.69 1.44 -12.92
CA GLY A 153 3.86 2.53 -13.45
C GLY A 153 4.03 2.72 -14.95
N ARG A 154 3.32 3.69 -15.52
CA ARG A 154 3.46 4.07 -16.94
C ARG A 154 4.64 5.01 -17.15
N GLU A 155 4.79 5.96 -16.23
CA GLU A 155 5.86 6.94 -16.23
C GLU A 155 6.13 7.48 -14.82
N MET A 156 7.25 8.16 -14.64
CA MET A 156 7.56 8.81 -13.37
C MET A 156 6.82 10.15 -13.27
N ILE A 157 5.71 10.16 -12.54
CA ILE A 157 4.93 11.37 -12.24
C ILE A 157 5.52 12.09 -11.01
N PRO A 158 6.10 13.30 -11.14
CA PRO A 158 6.61 14.05 -10.01
C PRO A 158 5.48 14.51 -9.08
N VAL A 159 5.77 14.65 -7.78
CA VAL A 159 4.81 15.22 -6.82
C VAL A 159 4.78 16.74 -6.98
N THR A 160 3.60 17.30 -7.25
CA THR A 160 3.39 18.75 -7.15
C THR A 160 3.27 19.14 -5.69
N LEU A 161 4.21 19.94 -5.21
CA LEU A 161 4.18 20.43 -3.83
C LEU A 161 3.17 21.58 -3.69
N PRO A 162 2.32 21.58 -2.65
CA PRO A 162 1.37 22.66 -2.43
C PRO A 162 2.07 23.97 -2.05
N GLU A 163 1.45 25.09 -2.41
CA GLU A 163 1.97 26.42 -2.11
C GLU A 163 2.13 26.65 -0.60
N LYS A 164 3.16 27.42 -0.23
CA LYS A 164 3.44 27.76 1.17
C LYS A 164 2.35 28.66 1.75
N VAL A 165 1.41 28.04 2.48
CA VAL A 165 0.34 28.74 3.22
C VAL A 165 0.68 29.09 4.68
N ARG A 166 1.74 28.52 5.25
CA ARG A 166 2.15 28.76 6.64
C ARG A 166 3.67 28.73 6.82
N GLU A 167 4.20 29.52 7.75
CA GLU A 167 5.57 29.37 8.24
C GLU A 167 5.61 28.37 9.40
N LEU A 168 6.47 27.36 9.29
CA LEU A 168 6.76 26.44 10.39
C LEU A 168 7.99 26.97 11.15
N PRO A 169 8.06 26.81 12.48
CA PRO A 169 9.26 27.13 13.23
C PRO A 169 10.46 26.33 12.69
N ALA A 170 11.66 26.91 12.74
CA ALA A 170 12.89 26.23 12.31
C ALA A 170 13.19 24.97 13.13
N ASP A 171 12.72 24.92 14.37
CA ASP A 171 12.75 23.76 15.24
C ASP A 171 11.30 23.33 15.55
N LEU A 172 10.88 22.19 14.99
CA LEU A 172 9.59 21.56 15.31
C LEU A 172 9.60 20.89 16.70
N GLY A 173 10.76 20.87 17.37
CA GLY A 173 11.00 20.18 18.62
C GLY A 173 11.17 18.68 18.40
N ILE A 174 12.13 18.06 19.10
CA ILE A 174 12.13 16.62 19.29
C ILE A 174 11.10 16.30 20.38
N ALA A 175 10.04 15.57 20.03
CA ALA A 175 9.09 15.07 21.02
C ALA A 175 9.86 14.26 22.08
N LYS A 176 9.78 14.68 23.35
CA LYS A 176 10.44 13.96 24.44
C LYS A 176 9.87 12.52 24.50
N PRO A 177 10.71 11.49 24.65
CA PRO A 177 10.24 10.11 24.79
C PRO A 177 9.21 10.05 25.92
N GLN A 178 7.99 9.61 25.60
CA GLN A 178 7.01 9.34 26.63
C GLN A 178 7.43 8.06 27.36
N LYS A 179 7.79 8.15 28.64
CA LYS A 179 8.07 6.99 29.50
C LYS A 179 6.78 6.29 29.90
N LEU A 180 6.00 5.86 28.92
CA LEU A 180 4.80 5.06 29.16
C LEU A 180 5.23 3.61 29.42
N VAL A 181 5.03 3.16 30.65
CA VAL A 181 5.09 1.73 30.98
C VAL A 181 3.77 1.13 30.50
N LEU A 182 3.82 0.39 29.40
CA LEU A 182 2.64 -0.34 28.93
C LEU A 182 2.30 -1.44 29.96
N PRO A 183 1.00 -1.65 30.28
CA PRO A 183 0.60 -2.80 31.08
C PRO A 183 1.11 -4.07 30.38
N GLN A 184 1.86 -4.89 31.12
CA GLN A 184 2.18 -6.24 30.65
C GLN A 184 0.91 -7.07 30.73
N ALA A 185 0.51 -7.64 29.59
CA ALA A 185 -0.60 -8.59 29.50
C ALA A 185 -0.18 -9.96 30.06
#